data_AF-F2I0D6-F1
#
_entry.id   AF-F2I0D6-F1
#
_cell.length_a   1.000
_cell.length_b   1.000
_cell.length_c   1.000
_cell.angle_alpha   90.00
_cell.angle_beta   90.00
_cell.angle_gamma   90.00
#
_symmetry.space_group_name_H-M   'P 1'
#
loop_
_entity.id
_entity.type
_entity.pdbx_description
1 polymer ?
#
loop_
_entity_poly.entity_id
_entity_poly.type
_entity_poly.pdbx_seq_one_letter_code
_entity_poly.pdbx_strand_id
1 'polypeptide(L)'
;MKSKITNIKVCAFDAYGTCFDINSAAKVIKNKIGKSWLAFSNTWRATQLEYTWLRSLMRNHADFWKITKDSLNYAMKEHNINKKYTNELLKLYKELEVYPELKETLLYLKKKK
;
A
#
# COMPACT_ATOMS: atom_id res chain seq x y z
N MET A 1 -5.06 -33.92 -13.01
CA MET A 1 -4.61 -32.65 -13.66
C MET A 1 -5.71 -31.62 -13.50
N LYS A 2 -5.44 -30.44 -12.91
CA LYS A 2 -6.44 -29.37 -12.82
C LYS A 2 -6.66 -28.77 -14.22
N SER A 3 -7.91 -28.57 -14.62
CA SER A 3 -8.25 -27.92 -15.89
C SER A 3 -7.67 -26.49 -15.90
N LYS A 4 -6.99 -26.13 -16.99
CA LYS A 4 -6.55 -24.74 -17.20
C LYS A 4 -7.73 -23.91 -17.69
N ILE A 5 -7.93 -22.75 -17.07
CA ILE A 5 -8.85 -21.73 -17.58
C ILE A 5 -8.29 -21.20 -18.91
N THR A 6 -9.09 -21.24 -19.97
CA THR A 6 -8.71 -20.79 -21.32
C THR A 6 -9.44 -19.50 -21.69
N ASN A 7 -9.01 -18.83 -22.76
CA ASN A 7 -9.66 -17.64 -23.33
C ASN A 7 -9.74 -16.41 -22.38
N ILE A 8 -8.68 -16.19 -21.59
CA ILE A 8 -8.56 -15.01 -20.72
C ILE A 8 -8.19 -13.80 -21.59
N LYS A 9 -9.05 -12.79 -21.63
CA LYS A 9 -8.86 -11.56 -22.42
C LYS A 9 -8.33 -10.38 -21.61
N VAL A 10 -8.50 -10.42 -20.29
CA VAL A 10 -8.17 -9.30 -19.39
C VAL A 10 -7.50 -9.84 -18.13
N CYS A 11 -6.40 -9.20 -17.75
CA CYS A 11 -5.77 -9.38 -16.46
C CYS A 11 -5.88 -8.06 -15.69
N ALA A 12 -6.74 -8.03 -14.66
CA ALA A 12 -6.85 -6.89 -13.75
C ALA A 12 -5.98 -7.13 -12.51
N PHE A 13 -5.23 -6.11 -12.11
CA PHE A 13 -4.33 -6.15 -10.97
C PHE A 13 -4.80 -5.14 -9.93
N ASP A 14 -4.77 -5.54 -8.66
CA ASP A 14 -4.74 -4.57 -7.58
C ASP A 14 -3.40 -3.80 -7.66
N ALA A 15 -3.40 -2.56 -7.18
CA ALA A 15 -2.23 -1.72 -7.11
C ALA A 15 -1.46 -1.97 -5.81
N TYR A 16 -2.09 -1.73 -4.66
CA TYR A 16 -1.41 -1.58 -3.37
C TYR A 16 -1.12 -2.94 -2.72
N GLY A 17 0.15 -3.36 -2.72
CA GLY A 17 0.57 -4.68 -2.24
C GLY A 17 0.57 -5.77 -3.32
N THR A 18 0.30 -5.41 -4.59
CA THR A 18 0.45 -6.31 -5.74
C THR A 18 1.39 -5.71 -6.78
N CYS A 19 1.12 -4.48 -7.23
CA CYS A 19 2.03 -3.76 -8.12
C CYS A 19 3.09 -2.97 -7.32
N PHE A 20 2.68 -2.38 -6.21
CA PHE A 20 3.48 -1.46 -5.41
C PHE A 20 3.77 -2.02 -4.01
N ASP A 21 5.03 -1.92 -3.56
CA ASP A 21 5.43 -2.25 -2.20
C ASP A 21 4.99 -1.13 -1.24
N ILE A 22 3.95 -1.41 -0.47
CA ILE A 22 3.39 -0.51 0.54
C ILE A 22 4.37 -0.12 1.65
N ASN A 23 5.40 -0.93 1.92
CA ASN A 23 6.37 -0.68 2.97
C ASN A 23 7.52 0.23 2.50
N SER A 24 7.64 0.45 1.18
CA SER A 24 8.72 1.24 0.59
C SER A 24 8.78 2.65 1.17
N ALA A 25 7.64 3.29 1.42
CA ALA A 25 7.60 4.64 2.00
C ALA A 25 8.28 4.73 3.39
N ALA A 26 7.96 3.80 4.30
CA ALA A 26 8.59 3.76 5.62
C ALA A 26 10.05 3.27 5.55
N LYS A 27 10.35 2.35 4.62
CA LYS A 27 11.68 1.79 4.40
C LYS A 27 12.70 2.85 4.00
N VAL A 28 12.31 3.82 3.14
CA VAL A 28 13.19 4.92 2.70
C VAL A 28 13.68 5.75 3.88
N ILE A 29 12.81 6.02 4.86
CA ILE A 29 13.15 6.84 6.03
C ILE A 29 13.38 6.04 7.31
N LYS A 30 13.61 4.72 7.20
CA LYS A 30 13.75 3.80 8.35
C LYS A 30 14.72 4.29 9.42
N ASN A 31 15.83 4.91 9.01
CA ASN A 31 16.85 5.43 9.93
C ASN A 31 16.36 6.66 10.71
N LYS A 32 15.39 7.41 10.17
CA LYS A 32 14.78 8.59 10.82
C LYS A 32 13.65 8.20 11.78
N ILE A 33 12.90 7.15 11.47
CA ILE A 33 11.72 6.71 12.26
C ILE A 33 12.03 5.54 13.21
N GLY A 34 13.24 4.98 13.15
CA GLY A 34 13.78 4.06 14.16
C GLY A 34 13.73 2.57 13.78
N LYS A 35 14.28 1.73 14.65
CA LYS A 35 14.44 0.28 14.40
C LYS A 35 13.10 -0.45 14.19
N SER A 36 12.02 0.05 14.78
CA SER A 36 10.67 -0.50 14.68
C SER A 36 9.89 0.00 13.45
N TRP A 37 10.55 0.60 12.46
CA TRP A 37 9.92 1.16 11.25
C TRP A 37 8.98 0.17 10.53
N LEU A 38 9.35 -1.12 10.51
CA LEU A 38 8.54 -2.15 9.85
C LEU A 38 7.24 -2.43 10.61
N ALA A 39 7.30 -2.49 11.94
CA ALA A 39 6.11 -2.63 12.77
C ALA A 39 5.16 -1.43 12.58
N PHE A 40 5.72 -0.22 12.54
CA PHE A 40 4.98 1.00 12.22
C PHE A 40 4.30 0.91 10.84
N SER A 41 5.05 0.51 9.81
CA SER A 41 4.53 0.38 8.44
C SER A 41 3.41 -0.65 8.35
N ASN A 42 3.56 -1.79 9.03
CA ASN A 42 2.53 -2.83 9.11
C ASN A 42 1.26 -2.31 9.80
N THR A 43 1.37 -1.61 10.93
CA THR A 43 0.22 -0.99 11.61
C THR A 43 -0.47 0.04 10.71
N TRP A 44 0.31 0.87 10.00
CA TRP A 44 -0.25 1.85 9.07
C TRP A 44 -1.07 1.17 7.98
N ARG A 45 -0.54 0.11 7.35
CA ARG A 45 -1.28 -0.64 6.33
C ARG A 45 -2.53 -1.31 6.89
N ALA A 46 -2.42 -2.01 8.02
CA ALA A 46 -3.55 -2.72 8.62
C ALA A 46 -4.70 -1.74 8.91
N THR A 47 -4.40 -0.65 9.60
CA THR A 47 -5.38 0.40 9.95
C THR A 47 -5.98 1.05 8.69
N GLN A 48 -5.19 1.23 7.63
CA GLN A 48 -5.68 1.79 6.37
C GLN A 48 -6.77 0.90 5.76
N LEU A 49 -6.57 -0.42 5.72
CA LEU A 49 -7.56 -1.37 5.21
C LEU A 49 -8.76 -1.48 6.15
N GLU A 50 -8.54 -1.53 7.46
CA GLU A 50 -9.63 -1.53 8.44
C GLU A 50 -10.53 -0.31 8.28
N TYR A 51 -9.95 0.86 8.05
CA TYR A 51 -10.70 2.09 7.82
C TYR A 51 -11.50 2.07 6.51
N THR A 52 -11.02 1.44 5.44
CA THR A 52 -11.83 1.29 4.21
C THR A 52 -13.04 0.39 4.47
N TRP A 53 -12.86 -0.70 5.21
CA TRP A 53 -13.94 -1.62 5.55
C TRP A 53 -14.98 -1.00 6.49
N LEU A 54 -14.54 -0.42 7.62
CA LEU A 54 -15.43 0.21 8.59
C LEU A 54 -16.25 1.34 7.97
N ARG A 55 -15.60 2.23 7.22
CA ARG A 55 -16.29 3.36 6.54
C ARG A 55 -17.32 2.86 5.52
N SER A 56 -17.01 1.80 4.78
CA SER A 56 -17.93 1.21 3.81
C SER A 56 -19.13 0.56 4.51
N LEU A 57 -18.90 -0.20 5.58
CA LEU A 57 -19.95 -0.85 6.37
C LEU A 57 -20.86 0.17 7.06
N MET A 58 -20.30 1.29 7.51
CA MET A 58 -21.04 2.41 8.12
C MET A 58 -21.74 3.31 7.09
N ARG A 59 -21.60 3.05 5.78
CA ARG A 59 -22.07 3.93 4.69
C ARG A 59 -21.55 5.37 4.81
N ASN A 60 -20.34 5.54 5.34
CA ASN A 60 -19.67 6.82 5.53
C ASN A 60 -18.35 6.87 4.75
N HIS A 61 -18.49 6.82 3.43
CA HIS A 61 -17.36 6.75 2.50
C HIS A 61 -16.44 7.97 2.64
N ALA A 62 -15.13 7.71 2.60
CA ALA A 62 -14.10 8.71 2.43
C ALA A 62 -13.15 8.23 1.33
N ASP A 63 -12.56 9.17 0.58
CA ASP A 63 -11.56 8.80 -0.42
C ASP A 63 -10.34 8.11 0.21
N PHE A 64 -9.64 7.34 -0.60
CA PHE A 64 -8.49 6.56 -0.15
C PHE A 64 -7.35 7.42 0.42
N TRP A 65 -7.22 8.67 -0.06
CA TRP A 65 -6.17 9.58 0.41
C TRP A 65 -6.45 10.09 1.83
N LYS A 66 -7.71 10.43 2.13
CA LYS A 66 -8.15 10.74 3.48
C LYS A 66 -7.91 9.55 4.41
N ILE A 67 -8.29 8.35 3.99
CA ILE A 67 -8.08 7.13 4.79
C ILE A 67 -6.58 6.91 5.06
N THR A 68 -5.73 7.12 4.06
CA THR A 68 -4.27 7.01 4.17
C THR A 68 -3.69 7.98 5.20
N LYS A 69 -4.18 9.23 5.23
CA LYS A 69 -3.77 10.22 6.24
C LYS A 69 -4.28 9.87 7.63
N ASP A 70 -5.55 9.46 7.74
CA ASP A 70 -6.17 9.11 9.01
C ASP A 70 -5.47 7.89 9.64
N SER A 71 -5.16 6.86 8.86
CA SER A 71 -4.43 5.67 9.32
C SER A 71 -2.95 5.96 9.62
N LEU A 72 -2.32 6.87 8.88
CA LEU A 72 -0.95 7.31 9.18
C LEU A 72 -0.89 7.99 10.55
N ASN A 73 -1.81 8.91 10.81
CA ASN A 73 -1.89 9.61 12.10
C ASN A 73 -2.06 8.63 13.27
N TYR A 74 -2.90 7.60 13.09
CA TYR A 74 -3.07 6.53 14.07
C TYR A 74 -1.76 5.77 14.30
N ALA A 75 -1.14 5.24 13.24
CA ALA A 75 0.08 4.45 13.35
C ALA A 75 1.26 5.26 13.92
N MET A 76 1.37 6.54 13.56
CA MET A 76 2.40 7.41 14.14
C MET A 76 2.20 7.62 15.64
N LYS A 77 0.94 7.75 16.10
CA LYS A 77 0.63 7.85 17.54
C LYS A 77 0.99 6.55 18.27
N GLU A 78 0.55 5.41 17.73
CA GLU A 78 0.78 4.09 18.33
C GLU A 78 2.27 3.75 18.47
N HIS A 79 3.07 4.12 17.47
CA HIS A 79 4.51 3.83 17.43
C HIS A 79 5.39 4.98 17.93
N ASN A 80 4.80 6.03 18.52
CA ASN A 80 5.51 7.23 18.98
C ASN A 80 6.40 7.88 17.90
N ILE A 81 5.98 7.84 16.63
CA ILE A 81 6.69 8.47 15.51
C ILE A 81 6.40 9.97 15.49
N ASN A 82 7.46 10.77 15.38
CA ASN A 82 7.34 12.23 15.36
C ASN A 82 6.55 12.71 14.12
N LYS A 83 5.52 13.52 14.35
CA LYS A 83 4.65 14.13 13.31
C LYS A 83 5.39 14.94 12.25
N LYS A 84 6.63 15.39 12.50
CA LYS A 84 7.46 16.06 11.49
C LYS A 84 7.67 15.22 10.22
N TYR A 85 7.56 13.89 10.31
CA TYR A 85 7.72 12.98 9.17
C TYR A 85 6.44 12.76 8.36
N THR A 86 5.29 13.29 8.78
CA THR A 86 3.99 13.04 8.11
C THR A 86 4.02 13.42 6.63
N ASN A 87 4.51 14.63 6.30
CA ASN A 87 4.55 15.09 4.91
C ASN A 87 5.53 14.29 4.05
N GLU A 88 6.67 13.89 4.63
CA GLU A 88 7.68 13.06 3.94
C GLU A 88 7.11 11.66 3.64
N LEU A 89 6.48 11.02 4.63
CA LEU A 89 5.83 9.71 4.47
C LEU A 89 4.69 9.75 3.45
N LEU A 90 3.84 10.78 3.48
CA LEU A 90 2.75 10.92 2.51
C LEU A 90 3.29 11.17 1.09
N LYS A 91 4.36 11.96 0.94
CA LYS A 91 5.01 12.13 -0.37
C LYS A 91 5.51 10.78 -0.89
N LEU A 92 6.24 10.03 -0.06
CA LEU A 92 6.78 8.72 -0.43
C LEU A 92 5.67 7.70 -0.73
N TYR A 93 4.52 7.80 -0.05
CA TYR A 93 3.37 6.93 -0.35
C TYR A 93 2.76 7.18 -1.74
N LYS A 94 2.99 8.35 -2.36
CA LYS A 94 2.61 8.60 -3.76
C LYS A 94 3.61 8.04 -4.77
N GLU A 95 4.81 7.71 -4.30
CA GLU A 95 5.96 7.30 -5.10
C GLU A 95 6.44 5.90 -4.66
N LEU A 96 5.50 5.00 -4.33
CA LEU A 96 5.83 3.65 -3.87
C LEU A 96 6.69 2.90 -4.90
N GLU A 97 7.66 2.14 -4.40
CA GLU A 97 8.47 1.26 -5.23
C GLU A 97 7.59 0.18 -5.88
N VAL A 98 7.87 -0.13 -7.14
CA VAL A 98 7.25 -1.28 -7.83
C VAL A 98 8.00 -2.57 -7.50
N TYR A 99 7.30 -3.70 -7.48
CA TYR A 99 7.98 -4.99 -7.39
C TYR A 99 8.86 -5.24 -8.63
N PRO A 100 10.07 -5.82 -8.47
CA PRO A 100 11.05 -5.97 -9.57
C PRO A 100 10.49 -6.67 -10.82
N GLU A 101 9.65 -7.67 -10.62
CA GLU A 101 9.05 -8.51 -11.65
C GLU A 101 7.87 -7.85 -12.37
N LEU A 102 7.32 -6.75 -11.85
CA LEU A 102 6.07 -6.16 -12.37
C LEU A 102 6.22 -5.75 -13.83
N LYS A 103 7.31 -5.04 -14.16
CA LYS A 103 7.53 -4.52 -15.51
C LYS A 103 7.62 -5.64 -16.54
N GLU A 104 8.40 -6.68 -16.24
CA GLU A 104 8.55 -7.84 -17.12
C GLU A 104 7.23 -8.58 -17.28
N THR A 105 6.50 -8.80 -16.18
CA THR A 105 5.21 -9.49 -16.16
C THR A 105 4.18 -8.74 -17.02
N LEU A 106 4.06 -7.42 -16.88
CA LEU A 106 3.13 -6.62 -17.67
C LEU A 106 3.49 -6.64 -19.16
N LEU A 107 4.78 -6.59 -19.51
CA LEU A 107 5.22 -6.69 -20.91
C LEU A 107 4.93 -8.06 -21.50
N TYR A 108 5.12 -9.14 -20.73
CA TYR A 108 4.79 -10.50 -21.13
C TYR A 108 3.29 -10.65 -21.39
N LEU A 109 2.45 -10.21 -20.45
CA LEU A 109 1.00 -10.31 -20.59
C LEU A 109 0.45 -9.46 -21.72
N LYS A 110 1.00 -8.25 -21.95
CA LYS A 110 0.62 -7.41 -23.10
C LYS A 110 0.92 -8.05 -24.45
N LYS A 111 1.97 -8.89 -24.53
CA LYS A 111 2.33 -9.63 -25.76
C LYS A 111 1.44 -10.85 -26.00
N LYS A 112 0.83 -11.40 -24.94
CA LYS A 112 -0.12 -12.49 -25.04
C LYS A 112 -1.46 -11.94 -25.54
N LYS A 113 -1.73 -12.20 -26.83
CA LYS A 113 -3.04 -11.96 -27.44
C LYS A 113 -4.06 -12.98 -26.98
#